data_AF-A0A7C4NUB1-F1
#
_entry.id   AF-A0A7C4NUB1-F1
#
_cell.length_a   1.000
_cell.length_b   1.000
_cell.length_c   1.000
_cell.angle_alpha   90.00
_cell.angle_beta   90.00
_cell.angle_gamma   90.00
#
_symmetry.space_group_name_H-M   'P 1'
#
loop_
_entity.id
_entity.type
_entity.pdbx_description
1 polymer ?
#
loop_
_entity_poly.entity_id
_entity_poly.type
_entity_poly.pdbx_seq_one_letter_code
_entity_poly.pdbx_strand_id
1 'polypeptide(L)' 'MTLGKKGSLIYAKGEFYSIPAVVTSVVDPTGCGDTYMAGYICKRLTSEDFNEIGKFASKIASLKLERFSPLR' A
#
# COMPACT_ATOMS: atom_id res chain seq x y z
N MET A 1 8.90 1.03 -4.11
CA MET A 1 8.43 0.77 -5.51
C MET A 1 7.12 -0.01 -5.46
N THR A 2 6.06 0.46 -6.12
CA THR A 2 4.79 -0.27 -6.25
C THR A 2 4.80 -1.12 -7.53
N LEU A 3 4.19 -2.30 -7.49
CA LEU A 3 4.23 -3.31 -8.55
C LEU A 3 2.82 -3.81 -8.94
N GLY A 4 1.79 -3.00 -8.70
CA GLY A 4 0.39 -3.34 -8.95
C GLY A 4 0.00 -4.66 -8.29
N LYS A 5 -0.49 -5.62 -9.08
CA LYS A 5 -0.90 -6.95 -8.59
C LYS A 5 0.22 -7.79 -7.96
N LYS A 6 1.49 -7.41 -8.16
CA LYS A 6 2.63 -8.08 -7.51
C LYS A 6 2.96 -7.47 -6.13
N GLY A 7 2.20 -6.48 -5.68
CA GLY A 7 2.40 -5.83 -4.39
C GLY A 7 3.38 -4.67 -4.48
N SER A 8 4.34 -4.62 -3.58
CA SER A 8 5.36 -3.58 -3.57
C SER A 8 6.67 -4.06 -2.95
N LEU A 9 7.73 -3.32 -3.22
CA LEU A 9 9.06 -3.53 -2.66
C LEU A 9 9.50 -2.26 -1.95
N ILE A 10 9.80 -2.37 -0.67
CA ILE A 10 10.37 -1.31 0.15
C ILE A 10 11.86 -1.60 0.29
N TYR A 11 12.70 -0.59 0.05
CA TYR A 11 14.13 -0.66 0.34
C TYR A 11 14.43 0.31 1.46
N ALA A 12 14.93 -0.18 2.58
CA ALA A 12 15.24 0.63 3.74
C ALA A 12 16.34 -0.04 4.57
N LYS A 13 17.23 0.76 5.16
CA LYS A 13 18.33 0.28 6.03
C LYS A 13 19.19 -0.82 5.37
N GLY A 14 19.39 -0.76 4.05
CA GLY A 14 20.17 -1.75 3.30
C GLY A 14 19.42 -3.04 2.94
N GLU A 15 18.16 -3.17 3.37
CA GLU A 15 17.35 -4.38 3.20
C GLU A 15 16.14 -4.16 2.30
N PHE A 16 15.67 -5.24 1.70
CA PHE A 16 14.46 -5.29 0.89
C PHE A 16 13.31 -5.95 1.65
N TYR A 17 12.17 -5.29 1.67
CA TYR A 17 10.92 -5.80 2.24
C TYR A 17 9.90 -5.97 1.12
N SER A 18 9.60 -7.23 0.79
CA SER A 18 8.58 -7.58 -0.20
C SER A 18 7.22 -7.61 0.46
N ILE A 19 6.31 -6.77 0.00
CA ILE A 19 4.96 -6.64 0.54
C ILE A 19 3.98 -7.18 -0.49
N PRO A 20 3.22 -8.25 -0.18
CA PRO A 20 2.26 -8.79 -1.11
C PRO A 20 1.11 -7.80 -1.37
N ALA A 21 0.56 -7.85 -2.58
CA ALA A 21 -0.71 -7.20 -2.87
C ALA A 21 -1.81 -7.88 -2.08
N VAL A 22 -2.74 -7.10 -1.52
CA VAL A 22 -3.99 -7.66 -1.01
C VAL A 22 -4.91 -7.92 -2.21
N VAL A 23 -5.35 -9.17 -2.36
CA VAL A 23 -6.24 -9.57 -3.45
C VAL A 23 -7.64 -9.04 -3.16
N THR A 24 -8.19 -8.26 -4.10
CA THR A 24 -9.57 -7.77 -4.02
C THR A 24 -10.17 -7.56 -5.39
N SER A 25 -11.49 -7.38 -5.46
CA SER A 25 -12.23 -7.01 -6.66
C SER A 25 -11.83 -5.61 -7.09
N VAL A 26 -11.22 -5.50 -8.27
CA VAL A 26 -10.76 -4.22 -8.82
C VAL A 26 -11.94 -3.53 -9.49
N VAL A 27 -12.45 -2.49 -8.85
CA VAL A 27 -13.53 -1.64 -9.39
C VAL A 27 -12.96 -0.44 -10.13
N ASP A 28 -12.00 0.28 -9.51
CA ASP A 28 -11.30 1.40 -10.14
C ASP A 28 -9.86 1.51 -9.58
N PRO A 29 -8.83 1.25 -10.40
CA PRO A 29 -7.43 1.29 -10.00
C PRO A 29 -6.85 2.71 -9.86
N THR A 30 -7.57 3.73 -10.30
CA THR A 30 -7.09 5.12 -10.29
C THR A 30 -6.80 5.59 -8.87
N GLY A 31 -5.66 6.24 -8.66
CA GLY A 31 -5.26 6.75 -7.33
C GLY A 31 -4.85 5.68 -6.30
N CYS A 32 -4.76 4.40 -6.69
CA CYS A 32 -4.33 3.33 -5.78
C CYS A 32 -2.87 3.52 -5.31
N GLY A 33 -1.99 4.03 -6.19
CA GLY A 33 -0.61 4.39 -5.82
C GLY A 33 -0.54 5.52 -4.80
N ASP A 34 -1.35 6.57 -4.98
CA ASP A 34 -1.41 7.71 -4.04
C ASP A 34 -1.95 7.26 -2.68
N THR A 35 -3.00 6.42 -2.71
CA THR A 35 -3.60 5.84 -1.50
C THR A 35 -2.60 4.96 -0.75
N TYR A 36 -1.83 4.13 -1.47
CA TYR A 36 -0.74 3.36 -0.90
C TYR A 36 0.28 4.28 -0.22
N MET A 37 0.70 5.36 -0.88
CA MET A 37 1.68 6.26 -0.28
C MET A 37 1.15 7.04 0.92
N ALA A 38 -0.10 7.50 0.89
CA ALA A 38 -0.74 8.12 2.04
C ALA A 38 -0.77 7.15 3.24
N GLY A 39 -1.15 5.89 3.00
CA GLY A 39 -1.12 4.84 4.02
C GLY A 39 0.29 4.57 4.57
N TYR A 40 1.29 4.50 3.69
CA TYR A 40 2.69 4.31 4.07
C TYR A 40 3.19 5.46 4.97
N ILE A 41 2.99 6.72 4.56
CA ILE A 41 3.43 7.89 5.34
C ILE A 41 2.73 7.91 6.70
N CYS A 42 1.42 7.74 6.73
CA CYS A 42 0.63 7.73 7.97
C CYS A 42 1.17 6.71 8.98
N LYS A 43 1.43 5.47 8.54
CA LYS A 43 1.94 4.42 9.43
C LYS A 43 3.42 4.60 9.77
N ARG A 44 4.23 5.16 8.87
CA ARG A 44 5.66 5.44 9.08
C ARG A 44 5.91 6.46 10.20
N LEU A 45 4.95 7.35 10.47
CA LEU A 45 5.02 8.31 11.58
C LEU A 45 4.94 7.65 12.96
N THR A 46 4.44 6.41 13.05
CA THR A 46 4.20 5.71 14.33
C THR A 46 4.89 4.35 14.42
N SER A 47 5.57 3.90 13.36
CA SER A 47 6.27 2.62 13.31
C SER A 47 7.58 2.73 12.53
N GLU A 48 8.54 1.86 12.88
CA GLU A 48 9.77 1.62 12.13
C GLU A 48 9.82 0.22 11.48
N ASP A 49 8.78 -0.60 11.68
CA ASP A 49 8.69 -1.92 11.05
C ASP A 49 8.19 -1.76 9.61
N PHE A 50 9.12 -1.85 8.66
CA PHE A 50 8.82 -1.70 7.23
C PHE A 50 7.86 -2.77 6.68
N ASN A 51 7.84 -3.98 7.27
CA ASN A 51 6.84 -4.99 6.91
C ASN A 51 5.45 -4.56 7.36
N GLU A 52 5.33 -4.09 8.60
CA GLU A 52 4.05 -3.62 9.14
C GLU A 52 3.53 -2.41 8.36
N ILE A 53 4.39 -1.42 8.11
CA ILE A 53 4.08 -0.21 7.36
C ILE A 53 3.60 -0.56 5.94
N GLY A 54 4.32 -1.44 5.26
CA GLY A 54 3.96 -1.87 3.91
C GLY A 54 2.63 -2.61 3.87
N LYS A 55 2.40 -3.54 4.81
CA LYS A 55 1.13 -4.27 4.91
C LYS A 55 -0.06 -3.34 5.15
N PHE A 56 0.12 -2.34 6.03
CA PHE A 56 -0.89 -1.32 6.27
C PHE A 56 -1.21 -0.52 4.99
N ALA A 57 -0.19 -0.01 4.31
CA ALA A 57 -0.33 0.72 3.05
C ALA A 57 -1.04 -0.12 1.96
N SER A 58 -0.66 -1.39 1.82
CA SER A 58 -1.27 -2.35 0.87
C SER A 58 -2.77 -2.55 1.16
N LYS A 59 -3.14 -2.64 2.45
CA LYS A 59 -4.54 -2.79 2.87
C LYS A 59 -5.36 -1.53 2.58
N ILE A 60 -4.85 -0.34 2.91
CA ILE A 60 -5.55 0.93 2.64
C ILE A 60 -5.76 1.15 1.14
N ALA A 61 -4.74 0.85 0.33
CA ALA A 61 -4.84 0.91 -1.13
C ALA A 61 -5.90 -0.05 -1.69
N SER A 62 -6.02 -1.25 -1.12
CA SER A 62 -6.99 -2.25 -1.56
C SER A 62 -8.42 -1.89 -1.17
N LEU A 63 -8.64 -1.23 -0.03
CA LEU A 63 -9.96 -0.67 0.31
C LEU A 63 -10.41 0.41 -0.68
N LYS A 64 -9.48 1.19 -1.25
CA LYS A 64 -9.81 2.08 -2.38
C LYS A 64 -10.23 1.21 -3.57
N LEU A 65 -9.45 0.19 -3.95
CA LEU A 65 -9.74 -0.62 -5.15
C LEU A 65 -11.18 -1.17 -5.18
N GLU A 66 -11.78 -1.44 -4.02
CA GLU A 66 -13.16 -1.91 -3.84
C GLU A 66 -14.23 -0.81 -3.98
N ARG A 67 -13.85 0.47 -3.96
CA ARG A 67 -14.76 1.62 -3.96
C ARG A 67 -14.57 2.51 -5.20
N PHE A 68 -15.68 2.86 -5.83
CA PHE A 68 -15.76 4.01 -6.73
C PHE A 68 -15.80 5.29 -5.86
N SER A 69 -15.00 6.32 -6.16
CA SER A 69 -14.85 7.60 -5.43
C SER A 69 -13.65 7.69 -4.45
N PRO A 70 -13.07 8.89 -4.18
CA PRO A 70 -12.09 9.09 -3.11
C PRO A 70 -12.63 8.59 -1.77
N LEU A 71 -11.76 8.02 -0.92
CA LEU A 71 -12.11 7.63 0.45
C LEU A 71 -12.66 8.88 1.17
N ARG A 72 -13.96 8.86 1.48
CA ARG A 72 -14.70 9.92 2.16
C ARG A 72 -15.11 9.44 3.54
#